data_AF-G5B1C7-F1
#
_entry.id   AF-G5B1C7-F1
#
_cell.length_a   1.000
_cell.length_b   1.000
_cell.length_c   1.000
_cell.angle_alpha   90.00
_cell.angle_beta   90.00
_cell.angle_gamma   90.00
#
_symmetry.space_group_name_H-M   'P 1'
#
loop_
_entity.id
_entity.type
_entity.pdbx_description
1 polymer ?
#
loop_
_entity_poly.entity_id
_entity_poly.type
_entity_poly.pdbx_seq_one_letter_code
_entity_poly.pdbx_strand_id
1 'polypeptide(L)'
;MVSLGAGAKHELHIVEAEPMNYKGSPIKVTPATLKMSVQLTVCLGGFEITSPVVLRLKCGSGPVHISGQHLVAVEEDAESEEEEEEDVKLLSISGKQSAPGSSSKIPQKKVKLAAENDEEEEKEEDEDDDDNDFDDEETEKKAPVKKSI
;
A
#
# COMPACT_ATOMS: atom_id res chain seq x y z
N MET A 1 -3.50 3.53 10.35
CA MET A 1 -4.90 3.53 10.82
C MET A 1 -5.10 4.73 11.72
N VAL A 2 -6.30 5.34 11.67
CA VAL A 2 -6.69 6.45 12.55
C VAL A 2 -7.97 6.02 13.28
N SER A 3 -8.05 6.18 14.60
CA SER A 3 -9.21 5.73 15.38
C SER A 3 -9.52 6.67 16.55
N LEU A 4 -10.81 6.80 16.89
CA LEU A 4 -11.25 7.47 18.11
C LEU A 4 -10.88 6.63 19.34
N GLY A 5 -10.31 7.29 20.36
CA GLY A 5 -10.00 6.66 21.63
C GLY A 5 -11.20 6.63 22.58
N ALA A 6 -11.08 5.82 23.64
CA ALA A 6 -12.08 5.78 24.70
C ALA A 6 -12.27 7.17 25.34
N GLY A 7 -13.52 7.57 25.55
CA GLY A 7 -13.87 8.87 26.11
C GLY A 7 -13.95 10.02 25.08
N ALA A 8 -13.65 9.78 23.80
CA ALA A 8 -13.89 10.77 22.77
C ALA A 8 -15.38 11.10 22.65
N LYS A 9 -15.71 12.38 22.53
CA LYS A 9 -17.09 12.85 22.53
C LYS A 9 -17.80 12.47 21.23
N HIS A 10 -19.12 12.56 21.26
CA HIS A 10 -19.96 12.36 20.08
C HIS A 10 -19.98 13.61 19.17
N GLU A 11 -18.81 13.95 18.63
CA GLU A 11 -18.59 15.09 17.75
C GLU A 11 -17.71 14.71 16.55
N LEU A 12 -17.59 15.63 15.59
CA LEU A 12 -16.72 15.44 14.44
C LEU A 12 -15.25 15.64 14.88
N HIS A 13 -14.41 14.68 14.54
CA HIS A 13 -12.97 14.74 14.78
C HIS A 13 -12.25 14.76 13.44
N ILE A 14 -11.39 15.76 13.24
CA ILE A 14 -10.67 15.94 11.98
C ILE A 14 -9.18 15.93 12.27
N VAL A 15 -8.48 14.95 11.70
CA VAL A 15 -7.01 14.90 11.74
C VAL A 15 -6.48 15.68 10.54
N GLU A 16 -5.52 16.57 10.78
CA GLU A 16 -4.78 17.31 9.75
C GLU A 16 -3.31 16.88 9.80
N ALA A 17 -2.73 16.65 8.64
CA ALA A 17 -1.30 16.45 8.47
C ALA A 17 -0.71 17.64 7.70
N GLU A 18 0.51 18.04 8.07
CA GLU A 18 1.24 19.11 7.40
C GLU A 18 2.59 18.59 6.87
N PRO A 19 2.60 17.92 5.70
CA PRO A 19 3.83 17.51 5.02
C PRO A 19 4.36 18.61 4.07
N MET A 20 5.55 18.38 3.54
CA MET A 20 6.09 19.17 2.42
C MET A 20 5.55 18.69 1.08
N ASN A 21 5.18 19.63 0.22
CA ASN A 21 4.87 19.34 -1.19
C ASN A 21 6.15 19.22 -2.04
N TYR A 22 5.99 18.95 -3.34
CA TYR A 22 7.11 18.85 -4.29
C TYR A 22 7.91 20.15 -4.47
N LYS A 23 7.35 21.31 -4.08
CA LYS A 23 8.05 22.61 -4.08
C LYS A 23 8.78 22.88 -2.76
N GLY A 24 8.81 21.93 -1.83
CA GLY A 24 9.41 22.09 -0.51
C GLY A 24 8.63 23.04 0.41
N SER A 25 7.35 23.30 0.14
CA SER A 25 6.49 24.16 0.96
C SER A 25 5.51 23.32 1.80
N PRO A 26 5.26 23.67 3.08
CA PRO A 26 4.27 22.96 3.89
C PRO A 26 2.87 23.10 3.30
N ILE A 27 2.12 22.00 3.27
CA ILE A 27 0.70 21.99 2.86
C ILE A 27 -0.14 21.32 3.93
N LYS A 28 -1.41 21.72 4.08
CA LYS A 28 -2.35 21.09 5.01
C LYS A 28 -3.25 20.11 4.27
N VAL A 29 -3.27 18.86 4.73
CA VAL A 29 -4.12 17.81 4.18
C VAL A 29 -4.94 17.17 5.29
N THR A 30 -6.14 16.67 4.95
CA THR A 30 -7.06 16.04 5.90
C THR A 30 -7.10 14.53 5.64
N PRO A 31 -6.22 13.73 6.26
CA PRO A 31 -6.16 12.29 6.02
C PRO A 31 -7.37 11.54 6.57
N ALA A 32 -8.03 12.04 7.62
CA ALA A 32 -9.14 11.34 8.24
C ALA A 32 -10.14 12.28 8.90
N THR A 33 -11.42 11.93 8.75
CA THR A 33 -12.54 12.51 9.49
C THR A 33 -13.27 11.37 10.21
N LEU A 34 -13.50 11.51 11.51
CA LEU A 34 -14.08 10.47 12.37
C LEU A 34 -15.24 11.03 13.18
N LYS A 35 -16.20 10.17 13.51
CA LYS A 35 -17.32 10.49 14.40
C LYS A 35 -17.83 9.23 15.07
N MET A 36 -18.02 9.27 16.39
CA MET A 36 -18.31 8.08 17.21
C MET A 36 -19.53 7.27 16.73
N SER A 37 -20.57 7.90 16.20
CA SER A 37 -21.77 7.21 15.68
C SER A 37 -21.69 6.76 14.22
N VAL A 38 -20.70 7.22 13.46
CA VAL A 38 -20.66 7.03 12.00
C VAL A 38 -19.43 6.24 11.62
N GLN A 39 -18.27 6.71 12.04
CA GLN A 39 -16.98 6.13 11.67
C GLN A 39 -15.98 6.29 12.82
N LEU A 40 -15.76 5.18 13.52
CA LEU A 40 -14.84 5.09 14.65
C LEU A 40 -13.38 5.03 14.22
N THR A 41 -13.14 4.39 13.07
CA THR A 41 -11.81 4.05 12.57
C THR A 41 -11.75 4.26 11.06
N VAL A 42 -10.60 4.75 10.58
CA VAL A 42 -10.27 4.95 9.17
C VAL A 42 -8.95 4.21 8.88
N CYS A 43 -8.95 3.38 7.84
CA CYS A 43 -7.74 2.76 7.30
C CYS A 43 -7.22 3.61 6.15
N LEU A 44 -5.95 4.00 6.20
CA LEU A 44 -5.32 4.83 5.16
C LEU A 44 -4.54 4.02 4.12
N GLY A 45 -4.65 2.68 4.13
CA GLY A 45 -4.04 1.83 3.11
C GLY A 45 -2.52 1.94 2.93
N GLY A 46 -1.77 2.28 3.98
CA GLY A 46 -0.33 2.49 3.86
C GLY A 46 0.06 3.88 3.35
N PHE A 47 -0.79 4.90 3.56
CA PHE A 47 -0.47 6.30 3.25
C PHE A 47 0.91 6.73 3.79
N GLU A 48 1.90 6.81 2.89
CA GLU A 48 3.27 7.18 3.19
C GLU A 48 3.45 8.70 3.19
N ILE A 49 4.25 9.19 4.13
CA ILE A 49 4.57 10.61 4.23
C ILE A 49 6.06 10.76 4.55
N THR A 50 6.76 11.55 3.74
CA THR A 50 8.16 11.86 3.97
C THR A 50 8.33 12.80 5.15
N SER A 51 9.29 12.50 6.02
CA SER A 51 9.65 13.41 7.12
C SER A 51 10.31 14.70 6.59
N PRO A 52 10.10 15.86 7.25
CA PRO A 52 9.31 16.07 8.47
C PRO A 52 7.80 16.20 8.21
N VAL A 53 6.99 15.73 9.16
CA VAL A 53 5.52 15.88 9.13
C VAL A 53 4.99 16.26 10.51
N VAL A 54 4.00 17.15 10.56
CA VAL A 54 3.23 17.46 11.78
C VAL A 54 1.84 16.87 11.66
N LEU A 55 1.42 16.10 12.65
CA LEU A 55 0.04 15.59 12.77
C LEU A 55 -0.67 16.36 13.88
N ARG A 56 -1.88 16.86 13.61
CA ARG A 56 -2.68 17.60 14.59
C ARG A 56 -4.15 17.23 14.52
N LEU A 57 -4.83 17.32 15.67
CA LEU A 57 -6.28 17.31 15.72
C LEU A 57 -6.79 18.72 15.41
N LYS A 58 -7.35 18.92 14.22
CA LYS A 58 -7.88 20.21 13.76
C LYS A 58 -9.23 20.54 14.39
N CYS A 59 -10.08 19.52 14.57
CA CYS A 59 -11.40 19.63 15.15
C CYS A 59 -11.68 18.40 16.02
N GLY A 60 -12.51 18.57 17.05
CA GLY A 60 -12.83 17.55 18.05
C GLY A 60 -11.90 17.60 19.28
N SER A 61 -12.36 17.03 20.37
CA SER A 61 -11.67 17.00 21.67
C SER A 61 -10.77 15.78 21.83
N GLY A 62 -10.96 14.73 21.03
CA GLY A 62 -10.19 13.49 21.12
C GLY A 62 -10.49 12.72 22.41
N PRO A 63 -9.67 11.71 22.76
CA PRO A 63 -8.40 11.34 22.13
C PRO A 63 -8.57 10.70 20.74
N VAL A 64 -7.57 10.87 19.86
CA VAL A 64 -7.46 10.18 18.56
C VAL A 64 -6.12 9.47 18.50
N HIS A 65 -6.12 8.19 18.14
CA HIS A 65 -4.92 7.38 17.98
C HIS A 65 -4.59 7.23 16.50
N ILE A 66 -3.30 7.31 16.17
CA ILE A 66 -2.77 7.07 14.83
C ILE A 66 -1.72 5.97 14.97
N SER A 67 -1.84 4.93 14.14
CA SER A 67 -0.87 3.83 14.06
C SER A 67 -0.40 3.64 12.62
N GLY A 68 0.82 3.17 12.46
CA GLY A 68 1.47 2.98 11.16
C GLY A 68 2.86 2.36 11.35
N GLN A 69 3.64 2.38 10.28
CA GLN A 69 5.02 1.91 10.26
C GLN A 69 5.97 3.10 10.06
N HIS A 70 7.16 3.01 10.64
CA HIS A 70 8.25 3.93 10.35
C HIS A 70 9.25 3.19 9.46
N LEU A 71 9.31 3.55 8.18
CA LEU A 71 10.17 2.91 7.20
C LEU A 71 11.55 3.60 7.18
N VAL A 72 12.61 2.81 7.16
CA VAL A 72 14.00 3.26 7.03
C VAL A 72 14.61 2.49 5.87
N ALA A 73 15.06 3.20 4.84
CA ALA A 73 15.77 2.59 3.72
C ALA A 73 17.19 2.20 4.15
N VAL A 74 17.63 0.99 3.79
CA VAL A 74 19.01 0.53 3.94
C VAL A 74 19.64 0.60 2.56
N GLU A 75 20.73 1.36 2.43
CA GLU A 75 21.54 1.34 1.21
C GLU A 75 22.40 0.07 1.24
N GLU A 76 22.25 -0.81 0.25
CA GLU A 76 23.18 -1.92 0.06
C GLU A 76 24.46 -1.35 -0.57
N ASP A 77 25.53 -1.37 0.22
CA ASP A 77 26.86 -0.94 -0.18
C ASP A 77 27.41 -1.94 -1.22
N ALA A 78 27.21 -1.65 -2.50
CA ALA A 78 27.71 -2.44 -3.61
C ALA A 78 29.19 -2.11 -3.87
N GLU A 79 30.06 -2.33 -2.89
CA GLU A 79 31.50 -2.52 -3.15
C GLU A 79 31.73 -4.01 -3.46
N SER A 80 31.32 -4.46 -4.65
CA SER A 80 31.74 -5.75 -5.16
C SER A 80 33.17 -5.61 -5.70
N GLU A 81 34.14 -6.10 -4.93
CA GLU A 81 35.52 -6.27 -5.37
C GLU A 81 35.55 -7.11 -6.66
N GLU A 82 36.22 -6.60 -7.69
CA GLU A 82 36.47 -7.25 -8.97
C GLU A 82 37.33 -8.51 -8.74
N GLU A 83 36.70 -9.69 -8.64
CA GLU A 83 37.42 -10.97 -8.69
C GLU A 83 37.94 -11.19 -10.13
N GLU A 84 39.26 -11.05 -10.31
CA GLU A 84 39.97 -11.55 -11.49
C GLU A 84 39.79 -13.08 -11.59
N GLU A 85 39.04 -13.53 -12.59
CA GLU A 85 38.88 -14.94 -12.95
C GLU A 85 40.19 -15.50 -13.55
N GLU A 86 41.09 -16.06 -12.71
CA GLU A 86 42.18 -16.92 -13.19
C GLU A 86 41.68 -18.36 -13.44
N ASP A 87 41.52 -18.67 -14.72
CA ASP A 87 41.67 -19.96 -15.41
C ASP A 87 41.87 -21.22 -14.53
N VAL A 88 40.78 -21.93 -14.19
CA VAL A 88 40.85 -23.33 -13.73
C VAL A 88 40.13 -24.27 -14.69
N LYS A 89 40.92 -24.67 -15.71
CA LYS A 89 40.84 -25.89 -16.51
C LYS A 89 39.84 -26.95 -16.02
N LEU A 90 38.80 -27.12 -16.82
CA LEU A 90 37.96 -28.31 -16.87
C LEU A 90 38.80 -29.58 -17.04
N LEU A 91 38.93 -30.36 -15.97
CA LEU A 91 39.32 -31.77 -16.04
C LEU A 91 38.13 -32.65 -15.65
N SER A 92 37.44 -33.07 -16.69
CA SER A 92 36.51 -34.18 -16.74
C SER A 92 37.09 -35.42 -16.03
N ILE A 93 36.46 -35.83 -14.91
CA ILE A 93 36.56 -37.21 -14.43
C ILE A 93 35.20 -37.88 -14.54
N SER A 94 35.04 -38.51 -15.70
CA SER A 94 34.12 -39.62 -15.95
C SER A 94 34.41 -40.77 -14.98
N GLY A 95 33.36 -41.38 -14.41
CA GLY A 95 33.40 -42.81 -14.12
C GLY A 95 32.77 -43.31 -12.81
N LYS A 96 31.47 -43.64 -12.90
CA LYS A 96 30.80 -44.81 -12.31
C LYS A 96 30.73 -44.91 -10.77
N GLN A 97 29.54 -44.65 -10.21
CA GLN A 97 29.14 -45.23 -8.92
C GLN A 97 28.14 -46.37 -9.13
N SER A 98 28.53 -47.54 -8.65
CA SER A 98 27.77 -48.78 -8.67
C SER A 98 26.73 -48.81 -7.55
N ALA A 99 25.50 -49.17 -7.94
CA ALA A 99 24.42 -49.85 -7.21
C ALA A 99 24.20 -49.58 -5.70
N PRO A 100 23.02 -49.04 -5.30
CA PRO A 100 22.50 -49.24 -3.96
C PRO A 100 21.69 -50.55 -3.94
N GLY A 101 22.25 -51.57 -3.29
CA GLY A 101 21.50 -52.76 -2.91
C GLY A 101 20.72 -52.51 -1.63
N SER A 102 19.46 -52.96 -1.61
CA SER A 102 18.76 -53.58 -0.47
C SER A 102 18.57 -52.71 0.79
N SER A 103 17.41 -52.48 1.38
CA SER A 103 16.08 -53.08 1.33
C SER A 103 15.22 -52.26 2.31
N SER A 104 13.96 -51.98 2.00
CA SER A 104 12.89 -51.87 3.01
C SER A 104 11.54 -51.81 2.31
N LYS A 105 10.67 -52.75 2.68
CA LYS A 105 9.32 -52.93 2.14
C LYS A 105 8.36 -51.96 2.85
N ILE A 106 7.63 -51.16 2.09
CA ILE A 106 6.37 -50.52 2.53
C ILE A 106 5.35 -50.68 1.38
N PRO A 107 4.16 -51.25 1.62
CA PRO A 107 3.22 -51.61 0.56
C PRO A 107 2.47 -50.40 0.00
N GLN A 108 2.34 -50.40 -1.33
CA GLN A 108 1.63 -49.40 -2.13
C GLN A 108 0.12 -49.48 -1.92
N LYS A 109 -0.53 -48.34 -1.69
CA LYS A 109 -1.94 -48.14 -2.04
C LYS A 109 -2.04 -46.98 -3.05
N LYS A 110 -2.40 -47.36 -4.28
CA LYS A 110 -2.76 -46.50 -5.41
C LYS A 110 -3.92 -45.56 -5.05
N VAL A 111 -3.78 -44.28 -5.36
CA VAL A 111 -4.87 -43.49 -5.96
C VAL A 111 -4.28 -42.79 -7.18
N LYS A 112 -4.95 -43.01 -8.31
CA LYS A 112 -4.68 -42.51 -9.64
C LYS A 112 -5.59 -41.31 -9.83
N LEU A 113 -5.04 -40.12 -10.06
CA LEU A 113 -5.69 -39.12 -10.91
C LEU A 113 -4.61 -38.35 -11.67
N ALA A 114 -4.76 -38.41 -12.98
CA ALA A 114 -4.02 -37.66 -13.97
C ALA A 114 -4.67 -36.29 -14.13
N ALA A 115 -3.85 -35.27 -14.42
CA ALA A 115 -3.94 -34.45 -15.64
C ALA A 115 -3.16 -33.16 -15.37
N GLU A 116 -2.04 -33.04 -16.06
CA GLU A 116 -1.40 -31.79 -16.39
C GLU A 116 -2.22 -31.21 -17.56
N ASN A 117 -2.77 -30.00 -17.43
CA ASN A 117 -2.80 -29.08 -18.56
C ASN A 117 -2.83 -27.65 -18.03
N ASP A 118 -1.75 -26.96 -18.40
CA ASP A 118 -1.58 -25.52 -18.46
C ASP A 118 -2.61 -24.91 -19.42
N GLU A 119 -3.06 -23.69 -19.18
CA GLU A 119 -3.47 -22.68 -20.17
C GLU A 119 -4.05 -21.45 -19.46
N GLU A 120 -3.27 -20.37 -19.52
CA GLU A 120 -3.67 -19.00 -19.22
C GLU A 120 -4.78 -18.54 -20.19
N GLU A 121 -5.81 -17.83 -19.70
CA GLU A 121 -6.46 -16.79 -20.52
C GLU A 121 -6.77 -15.55 -19.69
N GLU A 122 -6.45 -14.44 -20.33
CA GLU A 122 -6.49 -13.07 -19.87
C GLU A 122 -7.90 -12.44 -19.97
N LYS A 123 -8.20 -11.60 -18.97
CA LYS A 123 -8.68 -10.20 -19.11
C LYS A 123 -10.13 -9.83 -19.46
N GLU A 124 -10.41 -8.65 -18.87
CA GLU A 124 -11.42 -7.61 -19.14
C GLU A 124 -12.89 -8.02 -19.05
N GLU A 125 -13.52 -7.73 -17.90
CA GLU A 125 -14.96 -7.45 -17.87
C GLU A 125 -15.13 -5.92 -17.92
N ASP A 126 -15.65 -5.46 -19.06
CA ASP A 126 -15.90 -4.08 -19.44
C ASP A 126 -16.70 -3.30 -18.38
N GLU A 127 -16.17 -2.13 -18.00
CA GLU A 127 -16.90 -1.09 -17.27
C GLU A 127 -17.88 -0.42 -18.26
N ASP A 128 -19.17 -0.75 -18.16
CA ASP A 128 -20.23 0.04 -18.79
C ASP A 128 -20.30 1.41 -18.09
N ASP A 129 -19.70 2.40 -18.74
CA ASP A 129 -19.70 3.82 -18.38
C ASP A 129 -21.12 4.39 -18.57
N ASP A 130 -21.81 4.62 -17.44
CA ASP A 130 -23.14 5.24 -17.38
C ASP A 130 -23.00 6.76 -17.52
N ASP A 131 -22.85 7.21 -18.78
CA ASP A 131 -22.89 8.61 -19.21
C ASP A 131 -24.29 9.21 -18.92
N ASN A 132 -24.55 9.54 -17.66
CA ASN A 132 -25.67 10.38 -17.28
C ASN A 132 -25.36 11.83 -17.62
N ASP A 133 -25.79 12.19 -18.83
CA ASP A 133 -26.06 13.54 -19.30
C ASP A 133 -26.93 14.31 -18.29
N PHE A 134 -26.33 15.29 -17.59
CA PHE A 134 -27.08 16.36 -16.96
C PHE A 134 -26.41 17.71 -17.25
N ASP A 135 -26.87 18.29 -18.35
CA ASP A 135 -26.84 19.69 -18.74
C ASP A 135 -27.19 20.62 -17.54
N ASP A 136 -26.19 21.34 -17.01
CA ASP A 136 -26.40 22.47 -16.10
C ASP A 136 -26.09 23.78 -16.84
N GLU A 137 -27.06 24.18 -17.65
CA GLU A 137 -27.18 25.53 -18.18
C GLU A 137 -27.57 26.49 -17.04
N GLU A 138 -27.04 27.72 -17.09
CA GLU A 138 -27.63 28.93 -16.49
C GLU A 138 -27.41 29.15 -14.96
N THR A 139 -26.43 30.00 -14.60
CA THR A 139 -26.72 31.44 -14.38
C THR A 139 -25.53 32.23 -13.79
N GLU A 140 -24.96 33.12 -14.60
CA GLU A 140 -24.21 34.29 -14.15
C GLU A 140 -25.11 35.32 -13.46
N LYS A 141 -25.19 35.41 -12.12
CA LYS A 141 -25.87 36.58 -11.47
C LYS A 141 -25.17 37.10 -10.19
N LYS A 142 -24.17 37.95 -10.45
CA LYS A 142 -23.81 39.23 -9.79
C LYS A 142 -23.53 39.30 -8.27
N ALA A 143 -22.29 39.71 -7.98
CA ALA A 143 -21.92 40.39 -6.74
C ALA A 143 -22.54 41.81 -6.66
N PRO A 144 -23.08 42.24 -5.50
CA PRO A 144 -23.44 43.63 -5.29
C PRO A 144 -22.19 44.48 -4.99
N VAL A 145 -22.04 45.53 -5.79
CA VAL A 145 -21.01 46.55 -5.71
C VAL A 145 -21.41 47.64 -4.71
N LYS A 146 -20.52 47.87 -3.72
CA LYS A 146 -20.16 49.14 -3.04
C LYS A 146 -21.14 49.89 -2.11
N LYS A 147 -20.49 50.26 -0.98
CA LYS A 147 -20.43 51.57 -0.28
C LYS A 147 -21.66 52.05 0.49
N SER A 148 -21.42 52.35 1.77
CA SER A 148 -22.10 53.43 2.48
C SER A 148 -21.14 54.10 3.45
N ILE A 149 -20.98 55.40 3.18
CA ILE A 149 -20.38 56.56 3.88
C ILE A 149 -19.17 56.40 4.81
#